data_AF-A0A8D8I912-F1
#
_entry.id   AF-A0A8D8I912-F1
#
_cell.length_a   1.000
_cell.length_b   1.000
_cell.length_c   1.000
_cell.angle_alpha   90.00
_cell.angle_beta   90.00
_cell.angle_gamma   90.00
#
_symmetry.space_group_name_H-M   'P 1'
#
loop_
_entity.id
_entity.type
_entity.pdbx_description
1 polymer ?
#
loop_
_entity_poly.entity_id
_entity_poly.type
_entity_poly.pdbx_seq_one_letter_code
_entity_poly.pdbx_strand_id
1 'polypeptide(L)'
;RLPHDNMSPICHDWPPAPSFLAETSQLLRNIFHRWRCYKYRKSFDQPARNRMREKVTASIIFKDRKISYPRTVAHPFHGDYIRLRQNVQWKRVSCEHNDQYVVFADIINKIARSSGKFIPILLVVSTNSMLLLDQKTMQIKYRIPASEIYRMSLSPYFDDIAVIHIRASEIGKKKGDFVFQTAHSIEIVTKLFLVIQNATAKSPEIVISTEFEANFGQQTVVFTFKCGGLADNPYNQTRVQRKGNRMEVTV
;
A
#
# COMPACT_ATOMS: atom_id res chain seq x y z
N ARG A 1 42.53 -3.96 -9.76
CA ARG A 1 41.39 -3.83 -10.69
C ARG A 1 40.14 -3.51 -9.88
N LEU A 2 39.19 -2.75 -10.42
CA LEU A 2 37.91 -2.53 -9.75
C LEU A 2 37.07 -3.83 -9.77
N PRO A 3 36.22 -4.08 -8.75
CA PRO A 3 35.38 -5.27 -8.70
C PRO A 3 34.33 -5.27 -9.82
N HIS A 4 33.72 -6.42 -10.10
CA HIS A 4 32.72 -6.58 -11.17
C HIS A 4 31.48 -5.70 -10.96
N ASP A 5 31.11 -5.43 -9.70
CA ASP A 5 29.96 -4.63 -9.31
C ASP A 5 30.32 -3.14 -9.02
N ASN A 6 31.47 -2.65 -9.50
CA ASN A 6 31.98 -1.32 -9.15
C ASN A 6 31.01 -0.14 -9.48
N MET A 7 30.12 -0.35 -10.46
CA MET A 7 29.10 0.62 -10.86
C MET A 7 27.90 0.65 -9.91
N SER A 8 27.75 -0.37 -9.05
CA SER A 8 26.73 -0.41 -8.01
C SER A 8 26.98 0.67 -6.97
N PRO A 9 25.97 1.50 -6.64
CA PRO A 9 26.10 2.52 -5.58
C PRO A 9 26.43 1.93 -4.19
N ILE A 10 26.09 0.66 -3.96
CA ILE A 10 26.32 -0.04 -2.67
C ILE A 10 27.66 -0.80 -2.61
N CYS A 11 28.43 -0.84 -3.70
CA CYS A 11 29.75 -1.47 -3.70
C CYS A 11 30.73 -0.62 -2.87
N HIS A 12 31.34 -1.19 -1.83
CA HIS A 12 32.25 -0.48 -0.92
C HIS A 12 33.74 -0.66 -1.25
N ASP A 13 34.04 -1.67 -2.07
CA ASP A 13 35.39 -2.08 -2.45
C ASP A 13 36.14 -0.98 -3.20
N TRP A 14 37.43 -0.87 -2.89
CA TRP A 14 38.34 0.09 -3.51
C TRP A 14 39.74 -0.52 -3.59
N PRO A 15 40.47 -0.37 -4.71
CA PRO A 15 41.79 -0.96 -4.85
C PRO A 15 42.80 -0.35 -3.85
N PRO A 16 43.76 -1.14 -3.35
CA PRO A 16 44.84 -0.61 -2.52
C PRO A 16 45.70 0.36 -3.31
N ALA A 17 46.27 1.35 -2.61
CA ALA A 17 47.19 2.33 -3.18
C ALA A 17 48.48 2.39 -2.35
N PRO A 18 49.62 2.75 -2.97
CA PRO A 18 50.85 3.03 -2.25
C PRO A 18 50.65 4.11 -1.18
N SER A 19 51.40 4.04 -0.07
CA SER A 19 51.24 4.94 1.08
C SER A 19 51.38 6.42 0.70
N PHE A 20 52.31 6.75 -0.19
CA PHE A 20 52.53 8.12 -0.70
C PHE A 20 51.40 8.64 -1.60
N LEU A 21 50.47 7.79 -2.05
CA LEU A 21 49.26 8.16 -2.81
C LEU A 21 47.97 7.91 -2.01
N ALA A 22 48.06 7.62 -0.71
CA ALA A 22 46.89 7.28 0.10
C ALA A 22 45.82 8.38 0.07
N GLU A 23 46.25 9.64 0.19
CA GLU A 23 45.35 10.80 0.12
C GLU A 23 44.67 10.92 -1.26
N THR A 24 45.46 10.85 -2.35
CA THR A 24 44.93 10.89 -3.72
C THR A 24 43.95 9.74 -3.99
N SER A 25 44.26 8.54 -3.53
CA SER A 25 43.39 7.37 -3.65
C SER A 25 42.05 7.59 -2.95
N GLN A 26 42.06 8.17 -1.75
CA GLN A 26 40.85 8.49 -1.00
C GLN A 26 40.01 9.58 -1.68
N LEU A 27 40.64 10.61 -2.25
CA LEU A 27 39.94 11.63 -3.03
C LEU A 27 39.30 11.03 -4.28
N LEU A 28 40.02 10.17 -5.01
CA LEU A 28 39.49 9.47 -6.18
C LEU A 28 38.33 8.54 -5.83
N ARG A 29 38.41 7.82 -4.70
CA ARG A 29 37.32 6.99 -4.19
C ARG A 29 36.04 7.80 -3.99
N ASN A 30 36.16 8.97 -3.36
CA ASN A 30 35.04 9.87 -3.10
C ASN A 30 34.45 10.44 -4.40
N ILE A 31 35.28 10.88 -5.34
CA ILE A 31 34.85 11.39 -6.64
C ILE A 31 34.14 10.28 -7.42
N PHE A 32 34.73 9.09 -7.49
CA PHE A 32 34.16 7.93 -8.19
C PHE A 32 32.81 7.54 -7.60
N HIS A 33 32.70 7.48 -6.26
CA HIS A 33 31.43 7.16 -5.59
C HIS A 33 30.34 8.19 -5.91
N ARG A 34 30.65 9.49 -5.84
CA ARG A 34 29.68 10.55 -6.20
C ARG A 34 29.24 10.45 -7.66
N TRP A 35 30.20 10.23 -8.57
CA TRP A 35 29.93 10.09 -10.00
C TRP A 35 29.06 8.87 -10.33
N ARG A 36 29.37 7.69 -9.79
CA ARG A 36 28.55 6.48 -10.03
C ARG A 36 27.15 6.62 -9.45
N CYS A 37 27.00 7.22 -8.27
CA CYS A 37 25.70 7.54 -7.67
C CYS A 37 24.90 8.53 -8.53
N TYR A 38 25.55 9.52 -9.14
CA TYR A 38 24.92 10.40 -10.13
C TYR A 38 24.47 9.64 -11.38
N LYS A 39 25.34 8.82 -11.97
CA LYS A 39 25.03 7.97 -13.13
C LYS A 39 23.85 7.05 -12.86
N TYR A 40 23.85 6.35 -11.71
CA TYR A 40 22.76 5.50 -11.29
C TYR A 40 21.45 6.28 -11.14
N ARG A 41 21.43 7.42 -10.42
CA ARG A 41 20.19 8.21 -10.28
C ARG A 41 19.68 8.75 -11.62
N LYS A 42 20.59 9.12 -12.52
CA LYS A 42 20.25 9.65 -13.85
C LYS A 42 19.67 8.59 -14.79
N SER A 43 19.95 7.30 -14.58
CA SER A 43 19.41 6.23 -15.44
C SER A 43 17.93 5.95 -15.23
N PHE A 44 17.32 6.46 -14.16
CA PHE A 44 15.89 6.26 -13.89
C PHE A 44 15.07 7.40 -14.49
N ASP A 45 13.99 7.04 -15.18
CA ASP A 45 12.95 7.98 -15.59
C ASP A 45 11.99 8.29 -14.41
N GLN A 46 11.04 9.20 -14.61
CA GLN A 46 10.09 9.56 -13.55
C GLN A 46 9.19 8.38 -13.13
N PRO A 47 8.64 7.55 -14.05
CA PRO A 47 7.90 6.35 -13.68
C PRO A 47 8.71 5.36 -12.84
N ALA A 48 9.97 5.08 -13.19
CA ALA A 48 10.80 4.17 -12.41
C ALA A 48 11.12 4.73 -11.02
N ARG A 49 11.38 6.04 -10.92
CA ARG A 49 11.50 6.71 -9.60
C ARG A 49 10.24 6.56 -8.76
N ASN A 50 9.06 6.71 -9.37
CA ASN A 50 7.79 6.52 -8.66
C ASN A 50 7.60 5.07 -8.18
N ARG A 51 7.93 4.07 -9.00
CA ARG A 51 7.89 2.64 -8.61
C ARG A 51 8.85 2.36 -7.44
N MET A 52 10.07 2.91 -7.49
CA MET A 52 11.03 2.79 -6.38
C MET A 52 10.51 3.46 -5.11
N ARG A 53 9.93 4.66 -5.22
CA ARG A 53 9.30 5.36 -4.09
C ARG A 53 8.20 4.51 -3.45
N GLU A 54 7.34 3.89 -4.25
CA GLU A 54 6.31 2.98 -3.73
C GLU A 54 6.93 1.81 -2.96
N LYS A 55 7.93 1.11 -3.51
CA LYS A 55 8.55 -0.04 -2.82
C LYS A 55 9.30 0.35 -1.55
N VAL A 56 9.97 1.51 -1.54
CA VAL A 56 10.62 2.05 -0.34
C VAL A 56 9.58 2.37 0.73
N THR A 57 8.48 3.04 0.37
CA THR A 57 7.38 3.31 1.31
C THR A 57 6.78 2.03 1.86
N ALA A 58 6.55 1.01 1.02
CA ALA A 58 6.08 -0.30 1.47
C ALA A 58 7.08 -0.95 2.47
N SER A 59 8.38 -0.85 2.21
CA SER A 59 9.42 -1.34 3.12
C SER A 59 9.36 -0.66 4.49
N ILE A 60 9.28 0.68 4.50
CA ILE A 60 9.18 1.46 5.73
C ILE A 60 7.93 1.07 6.55
N ILE A 61 6.82 0.80 5.86
CA ILE A 61 5.56 0.49 6.54
C ILE A 61 5.54 -0.96 7.06
N PHE A 62 5.97 -1.93 6.25
CA PHE A 62 5.63 -3.34 6.47
C PHE A 62 6.81 -4.26 6.80
N LYS A 63 8.05 -3.85 6.47
CA LYS A 63 9.22 -4.69 6.74
C LYS A 63 9.28 -5.00 8.24
N ASP A 64 9.45 -6.29 8.56
CA ASP A 64 9.52 -6.80 9.92
C ASP A 64 8.25 -6.58 10.77
N ARG A 65 7.15 -6.09 10.17
CA ARG A 65 5.86 -5.80 10.84
C ARG A 65 4.70 -6.63 10.30
N LYS A 66 4.76 -7.06 9.03
CA LYS A 66 3.75 -7.93 8.41
C LYS A 66 4.40 -9.13 7.72
N ILE A 67 4.01 -10.34 8.12
CA ILE A 67 4.61 -11.61 7.66
C ILE A 67 4.52 -11.76 6.13
N SER A 68 3.44 -11.30 5.50
CA SER A 68 3.28 -11.39 4.05
C SER A 68 4.10 -10.37 3.24
N TYR A 69 4.87 -9.47 3.87
CA TYR A 69 5.64 -8.46 3.13
C TYR A 69 6.80 -9.00 2.27
N PRO A 70 7.68 -9.89 2.77
CA PRO A 70 8.85 -10.35 2.01
C PRO A 70 8.53 -10.91 0.63
N ARG A 71 7.43 -11.68 0.49
CA ARG A 71 6.99 -12.24 -0.81
C ARG A 71 6.67 -11.16 -1.85
N THR A 72 6.29 -9.96 -1.40
CA THR A 72 5.93 -8.86 -2.30
C THR A 72 7.16 -8.17 -2.87
N VAL A 73 8.34 -8.26 -2.23
CA VAL A 73 9.51 -7.42 -2.56
C VAL A 73 9.94 -7.58 -4.03
N ALA A 74 10.06 -8.83 -4.49
CA ALA A 74 10.47 -9.14 -5.87
C ALA A 74 9.42 -8.81 -6.93
N HIS A 75 8.16 -8.60 -6.52
CA HIS A 75 7.05 -8.37 -7.44
C HIS A 75 6.78 -6.85 -7.59
N PRO A 76 6.76 -6.33 -8.83
CA PRO A 76 6.36 -4.94 -9.08
C PRO A 76 4.89 -4.70 -8.74
N PHE A 77 4.57 -3.51 -8.24
CA PHE A 77 3.17 -3.07 -8.11
C PHE A 77 2.59 -2.75 -9.49
N HIS A 78 1.39 -3.26 -9.77
CA HIS A 78 0.76 -3.14 -11.09
C HIS A 78 -0.15 -1.91 -11.21
N GLY A 79 -0.84 -1.55 -10.13
CA GLY A 79 -1.82 -0.47 -10.08
C GLY A 79 -3.17 -0.89 -10.67
N ASP A 80 -3.28 -0.95 -12.00
CA ASP A 80 -4.56 -1.15 -12.70
C ASP A 80 -4.73 -2.61 -13.16
N TYR A 81 -5.20 -3.47 -12.25
CA TYR A 81 -5.34 -4.92 -12.48
C TYR A 81 -6.47 -5.28 -13.44
N ILE A 82 -7.46 -4.40 -13.57
CA ILE A 82 -8.66 -4.64 -14.38
C ILE A 82 -8.72 -3.81 -15.66
N ARG A 83 -7.62 -3.12 -16.02
CA ARG A 83 -7.56 -2.26 -17.23
C ARG A 83 -8.66 -1.20 -17.23
N LEU A 84 -8.96 -0.64 -16.05
CA LEU A 84 -10.01 0.34 -15.85
C LEU A 84 -9.77 1.60 -16.69
N ARG A 85 -8.50 2.01 -16.87
CA ARG A 85 -8.15 3.20 -17.67
C ARG A 85 -8.60 3.09 -19.13
N GLN A 86 -8.74 1.88 -19.68
CA GLN A 86 -9.27 1.68 -21.03
C GLN A 86 -10.81 1.63 -21.09
N ASN A 87 -11.50 1.48 -19.96
CA ASN A 87 -12.95 1.35 -19.92
C ASN A 87 -13.65 2.67 -20.29
N VAL A 88 -14.54 2.63 -21.29
CA VAL A 88 -15.23 3.81 -21.82
C VAL A 88 -16.24 4.41 -20.84
N GLN A 89 -16.95 3.57 -20.07
CA GLN A 89 -17.90 4.05 -19.06
C GLN A 89 -17.17 4.74 -17.92
N TRP A 90 -16.05 4.17 -17.46
CA TRP A 90 -15.20 4.79 -16.44
C TRP A 90 -14.70 6.17 -16.87
N LYS A 91 -14.24 6.32 -18.12
CA LYS A 91 -13.78 7.63 -18.62
C LYS A 91 -14.84 8.72 -18.42
N ARG A 92 -16.12 8.41 -18.67
CA ARG A 92 -17.23 9.35 -18.44
C ARG A 92 -17.41 9.67 -16.95
N VAL A 93 -17.55 8.63 -16.12
CA VAL A 93 -17.73 8.75 -14.65
C VAL A 93 -16.58 9.51 -13.99
N SER A 94 -15.34 9.24 -14.40
CA SER A 94 -14.15 9.85 -13.82
C SER A 94 -14.03 11.35 -14.10
N CYS A 95 -14.59 11.83 -15.22
CA CYS A 95 -14.58 13.24 -15.59
C CYS A 95 -15.46 14.08 -14.66
N GLU A 96 -16.63 13.56 -14.28
CA GLU A 96 -17.61 14.25 -13.42
C GLU A 96 -17.05 14.57 -12.03
N HIS A 97 -16.15 13.73 -11.53
CA HIS A 97 -15.61 13.82 -10.17
C HIS A 97 -14.11 14.14 -10.11
N ASN A 98 -13.48 14.45 -11.24
CA ASN A 98 -12.04 14.70 -11.35
C ASN A 98 -11.19 13.53 -10.80
N ASP A 99 -11.55 12.29 -11.13
CA ASP A 99 -10.87 11.06 -10.67
C ASP A 99 -10.17 10.30 -11.81
N GLN A 100 -9.83 11.00 -12.89
CA GLN A 100 -9.28 10.42 -14.13
C GLN A 100 -7.93 9.72 -13.93
N TYR A 101 -7.12 10.22 -12.99
CA TYR A 101 -5.79 9.69 -12.70
C TYR A 101 -5.85 8.50 -11.74
N VAL A 102 -6.15 7.33 -12.29
CA VAL A 102 -6.21 6.06 -11.53
C VAL A 102 -4.80 5.61 -11.14
N VAL A 103 -4.58 5.43 -9.84
CA VAL A 103 -3.35 4.92 -9.22
C VAL A 103 -3.46 3.41 -8.96
N PHE A 104 -4.65 2.94 -8.58
CA PHE A 104 -4.96 1.53 -8.38
C PHE A 104 -6.40 1.20 -8.79
N ALA A 105 -6.65 0.02 -9.36
CA ALA A 105 -7.99 -0.50 -9.60
C ALA A 105 -8.00 -2.04 -9.58
N ASP A 106 -8.89 -2.62 -8.79
CA ASP A 106 -9.06 -4.08 -8.68
C ASP A 106 -10.45 -4.46 -8.16
N ILE A 107 -10.89 -5.68 -8.45
CA ILE A 107 -12.10 -6.28 -7.86
C ILE A 107 -11.69 -6.99 -6.58
N ILE A 108 -12.15 -6.46 -5.46
CA ILE A 108 -11.80 -6.94 -4.13
C ILE A 108 -13.03 -7.31 -3.32
N ASN A 109 -12.84 -7.89 -2.14
CA ASN A 109 -13.94 -8.19 -1.23
C ASN A 109 -14.07 -7.08 -0.18
N LYS A 110 -15.19 -6.37 -0.18
CA LYS A 110 -15.59 -5.55 0.97
C LYS A 110 -16.21 -6.45 2.03
N ILE A 111 -15.76 -6.33 3.27
CA ILE A 111 -16.35 -7.05 4.40
C ILE A 111 -17.58 -6.29 4.91
N ALA A 112 -18.73 -6.97 4.91
CA ALA A 112 -19.98 -6.41 5.39
C ALA A 112 -19.91 -6.14 6.91
N ARG A 113 -20.22 -4.91 7.31
CA ARG A 113 -20.16 -4.49 8.73
C ARG A 113 -21.03 -5.37 9.61
N SER A 114 -22.27 -5.64 9.20
CA SER A 114 -23.26 -6.36 9.99
C SER A 114 -23.00 -7.87 10.12
N SER A 115 -22.25 -8.49 9.21
CA SER A 115 -22.18 -9.96 9.15
C SER A 115 -20.77 -10.54 8.95
N GLY A 116 -19.78 -9.74 8.56
CA GLY A 116 -18.46 -10.26 8.17
C GLY A 116 -18.43 -10.91 6.79
N LYS A 117 -19.55 -10.94 6.04
CA LYS A 117 -19.60 -11.52 4.70
C LYS A 117 -18.76 -10.74 3.69
N PHE A 118 -18.12 -11.46 2.78
CA PHE A 118 -17.39 -10.90 1.66
C PHE A 118 -18.34 -10.50 0.53
N ILE A 119 -18.25 -9.23 0.11
CA ILE A 119 -19.04 -8.67 -0.96
C ILE A 119 -18.06 -8.17 -2.04
N PRO A 120 -18.01 -8.82 -3.21
CA PRO A 120 -17.21 -8.35 -4.32
C PRO A 120 -17.57 -6.92 -4.71
N ILE A 121 -16.56 -6.06 -4.89
CA ILE A 121 -16.72 -4.66 -5.25
C ILE A 121 -15.50 -4.18 -6.04
N LEU A 122 -15.71 -3.25 -6.96
CA LEU A 122 -14.62 -2.57 -7.64
C LEU A 122 -14.06 -1.48 -6.73
N LEU A 123 -12.81 -1.64 -6.28
CA LEU A 123 -12.05 -0.59 -5.61
C LEU A 123 -11.23 0.18 -6.62
N VAL A 124 -11.30 1.51 -6.57
CA VAL A 124 -10.48 2.41 -7.36
C VAL A 124 -9.82 3.41 -6.44
N VAL A 125 -8.52 3.61 -6.58
CA VAL A 125 -7.79 4.69 -5.92
C VAL A 125 -7.32 5.64 -7.02
N SER A 126 -7.85 6.86 -7.02
CA SER A 126 -7.35 7.95 -7.86
C SER A 126 -6.30 8.76 -7.09
N THR A 127 -5.77 9.81 -7.70
CA THR A 127 -4.94 10.80 -7.00
C THR A 127 -5.70 11.63 -5.97
N ASN A 128 -7.03 11.62 -6.00
CA ASN A 128 -7.89 12.50 -5.19
C ASN A 128 -8.74 11.74 -4.18
N SER A 129 -9.15 10.51 -4.50
CA SER A 129 -10.11 9.78 -3.70
C SER A 129 -9.97 8.26 -3.81
N MET A 130 -10.50 7.57 -2.80
CA MET A 130 -10.78 6.14 -2.84
C MET A 130 -12.26 5.97 -3.20
N LEU A 131 -12.56 5.22 -4.25
CA LEU A 131 -13.90 4.96 -4.74
C LEU A 131 -14.23 3.47 -4.65
N LEU A 132 -15.50 3.20 -4.37
CA LEU A 132 -16.08 1.87 -4.42
C LEU A 132 -17.24 1.89 -5.40
N LEU A 133 -17.15 1.07 -6.44
CA LEU A 133 -18.11 1.06 -7.53
C LEU A 133 -18.75 -0.31 -7.70
N ASP A 134 -19.93 -0.29 -8.32
CA ASP A 134 -20.43 -1.48 -8.97
C ASP A 134 -19.57 -1.84 -10.19
N GLN A 135 -19.10 -3.07 -10.26
CA GLN A 135 -18.23 -3.52 -11.35
C GLN A 135 -18.94 -3.50 -12.72
N LYS A 136 -20.25 -3.75 -12.76
CA LYS A 136 -21.00 -3.90 -14.02
C LYS A 136 -21.51 -2.55 -14.51
N THR A 137 -22.09 -1.76 -13.61
CA THR A 137 -22.74 -0.49 -13.98
C THR A 137 -21.82 0.71 -13.88
N MET A 138 -20.63 0.56 -13.27
CA MET A 138 -19.72 1.65 -12.94
C MET A 138 -20.37 2.74 -12.07
N GLN A 139 -21.47 2.42 -11.37
CA GLN A 139 -22.07 3.34 -10.42
C GLN A 139 -21.22 3.44 -9.16
N ILE A 140 -20.88 4.67 -8.79
CA ILE A 140 -20.15 4.96 -7.56
C ILE A 140 -21.08 4.73 -6.37
N LYS A 141 -20.75 3.72 -5.55
CA LYS A 141 -21.44 3.44 -4.28
C LYS A 141 -20.90 4.32 -3.16
N TYR A 142 -19.58 4.54 -3.16
CA TYR A 142 -18.91 5.40 -2.20
C TYR A 142 -17.74 6.12 -2.88
N ARG A 143 -17.59 7.41 -2.57
CA ARG A 143 -16.42 8.21 -2.92
C ARG A 143 -15.89 8.87 -1.66
N ILE A 144 -14.66 8.54 -1.29
CA ILE A 144 -14.01 8.99 -0.07
C ILE A 144 -12.80 9.82 -0.49
N PRO A 145 -12.82 11.15 -0.32
CA PRO A 145 -11.66 12.00 -0.58
C PRO A 145 -10.45 11.53 0.25
N ALA A 146 -9.25 11.61 -0.32
CA ALA A 146 -8.03 11.19 0.38
C ALA A 146 -7.81 11.95 1.70
N SER A 147 -8.24 13.20 1.78
CA SER A 147 -8.18 14.03 3.00
C SER A 147 -9.01 13.49 4.17
N GLU A 148 -10.03 12.69 3.88
CA GLU A 148 -10.92 12.10 4.87
C GLU A 148 -10.36 10.81 5.48
N ILE A 149 -9.30 10.25 4.90
CA ILE A 149 -8.67 9.02 5.40
C ILE A 149 -7.52 9.42 6.32
N TYR A 150 -7.61 9.04 7.61
CA TYR A 150 -6.61 9.45 8.60
C TYR A 150 -5.73 8.29 9.10
N ARG A 151 -6.23 7.06 9.01
CA ARG A 151 -5.53 5.87 9.50
C ARG A 151 -5.85 4.65 8.64
N MET A 152 -4.90 3.74 8.51
CA MET A 152 -5.12 2.40 7.96
C MET A 152 -4.59 1.37 8.94
N SER A 153 -5.37 0.33 9.22
CA SER A 153 -5.02 -0.72 10.17
C SER A 153 -4.99 -2.08 9.50
N LEU A 154 -3.98 -2.88 9.83
CA LEU A 154 -3.78 -4.24 9.35
C LEU A 154 -3.38 -5.14 10.52
N SER A 155 -3.44 -6.45 10.29
CA SER A 155 -2.82 -7.41 11.19
C SER A 155 -1.38 -7.73 10.76
N PRO A 156 -0.53 -8.20 11.71
CA PRO A 156 0.83 -8.63 11.40
C PRO A 156 0.88 -9.97 10.64
N TYR A 157 -0.23 -10.70 10.58
CA TYR A 157 -0.28 -12.06 10.05
C TYR A 157 -0.33 -12.11 8.52
N PHE A 158 -0.31 -13.34 8.00
CA PHE A 158 -0.58 -13.66 6.61
C PHE A 158 -2.08 -13.59 6.29
N ASP A 159 -2.72 -12.48 6.67
CA ASP A 159 -4.08 -12.16 6.27
C ASP A 159 -4.05 -11.10 5.16
N ASP A 160 -5.07 -11.16 4.33
CA ASP A 160 -5.31 -10.23 3.24
C ASP A 160 -6.25 -9.09 3.65
N ILE A 161 -6.39 -8.79 4.95
CA ILE A 161 -7.34 -7.80 5.46
C ILE A 161 -6.67 -6.43 5.68
N ALA A 162 -7.38 -5.38 5.26
CA ALA A 162 -7.04 -4.00 5.56
C ALA A 162 -8.29 -3.22 5.99
N VAL A 163 -8.15 -2.36 7.01
CA VAL A 163 -9.18 -1.44 7.48
C VAL A 163 -8.76 -0.02 7.17
N ILE A 164 -9.64 0.72 6.49
CA ILE A 164 -9.45 2.12 6.12
C ILE A 164 -10.34 2.97 7.02
N HIS A 165 -9.71 3.80 7.85
CA HIS A 165 -10.40 4.61 8.85
C HIS A 165 -10.68 6.02 8.33
N ILE A 166 -11.94 6.43 8.44
CA ILE A 166 -12.43 7.69 7.89
C ILE A 166 -12.69 8.67 9.04
N ARG A 167 -12.30 9.94 8.85
CA ARG A 167 -12.57 11.01 9.82
C ARG A 167 -14.08 11.14 10.02
N ALA A 168 -14.49 11.62 11.19
CA ALA A 168 -15.89 11.88 11.51
C ALA A 168 -16.48 13.12 10.79
N SER A 169 -16.22 13.26 9.49
CA SER A 169 -16.93 14.17 8.59
C SER A 169 -18.34 13.67 8.29
N GLU A 170 -19.09 14.37 7.44
CA GLU A 170 -20.44 13.95 7.04
C GLU A 170 -20.48 12.51 6.49
N ILE A 171 -19.46 12.12 5.73
CA ILE A 171 -19.33 10.77 5.17
C ILE A 171 -18.98 9.78 6.27
N GLY A 172 -17.98 10.07 7.10
CA GLY A 172 -17.54 9.17 8.17
C GLY A 172 -18.61 8.96 9.24
N LYS A 173 -19.36 9.99 9.62
CA LYS A 173 -20.51 9.87 10.54
C LYS A 173 -21.59 8.94 9.98
N LYS A 174 -21.86 9.00 8.67
CA LYS A 174 -22.92 8.18 8.04
C LYS A 174 -22.47 6.75 7.74
N LYS A 175 -21.20 6.56 7.34
CA LYS A 175 -20.75 5.29 6.77
C LYS A 175 -19.68 4.60 7.60
N GLY A 176 -18.89 5.32 8.39
CA GLY A 176 -17.77 4.78 9.15
C GLY A 176 -16.68 4.17 8.27
N ASP A 177 -15.86 3.36 8.90
CA ASP A 177 -14.67 2.71 8.37
C ASP A 177 -15.03 1.62 7.36
N PHE A 178 -14.10 1.35 6.45
CA PHE A 178 -14.22 0.33 5.42
C PHE A 178 -13.23 -0.79 5.66
N VAL A 179 -13.66 -2.02 5.40
CA VAL A 179 -12.86 -3.22 5.62
C VAL A 179 -12.83 -4.00 4.33
N PHE A 180 -11.62 -4.40 3.93
CA PHE A 180 -11.35 -5.05 2.67
C PHE A 180 -10.56 -6.33 2.88
N GLN A 181 -10.81 -7.32 2.04
CA GLN A 181 -9.97 -8.51 1.87
C GLN A 181 -9.48 -8.55 0.41
N THR A 182 -8.17 -8.66 0.23
CA THR A 182 -7.49 -8.67 -1.08
C THR A 182 -6.03 -9.09 -0.96
N ALA A 183 -5.57 -9.90 -1.93
CA ALA A 183 -4.16 -10.28 -2.07
C ALA A 183 -3.23 -9.08 -2.31
N HIS A 184 -3.78 -7.93 -2.74
CA HIS A 184 -3.06 -6.70 -3.04
C HIS A 184 -3.06 -5.70 -1.88
N SER A 185 -3.32 -6.14 -0.64
CA SER A 185 -3.45 -5.27 0.55
C SER A 185 -2.24 -4.35 0.77
N ILE A 186 -1.02 -4.89 0.65
CA ILE A 186 0.24 -4.13 0.78
C ILE A 186 0.35 -3.04 -0.29
N GLU A 187 -0.02 -3.36 -1.53
CA GLU A 187 0.03 -2.40 -2.64
C GLU A 187 -0.99 -1.28 -2.45
N ILE A 188 -2.24 -1.63 -2.12
CA ILE A 188 -3.32 -0.67 -1.88
C ILE A 188 -2.95 0.30 -0.76
N VAL A 189 -2.51 -0.22 0.39
CA VAL A 189 -2.17 0.62 1.55
C VAL A 189 -0.97 1.51 1.23
N THR A 190 0.03 1.01 0.52
CA THR A 190 1.19 1.82 0.12
C THR A 190 0.80 2.95 -0.83
N LYS A 191 -0.01 2.65 -1.86
CA LYS A 191 -0.46 3.65 -2.83
C LYS A 191 -1.37 4.68 -2.16
N LEU A 192 -2.29 4.22 -1.32
CA LEU A 192 -3.20 5.10 -0.60
C LEU A 192 -2.45 6.00 0.41
N PHE A 193 -1.42 5.48 1.09
CA PHE A 193 -0.53 6.28 1.94
C PHE A 193 0.08 7.45 1.17
N LEU A 194 0.64 7.19 -0.01
CA LEU A 194 1.25 8.21 -0.86
C LEU A 194 0.22 9.20 -1.41
N VAL A 195 -0.96 8.73 -1.80
CA VAL A 195 -2.07 9.59 -2.25
C VAL A 195 -2.50 10.55 -1.14
N ILE A 196 -2.70 10.04 0.08
CA ILE A 196 -3.08 10.86 1.25
C ILE A 196 -1.98 11.87 1.60
N GLN A 197 -0.71 11.42 1.60
CA GLN A 197 0.42 12.29 1.88
C GLN A 197 0.51 13.44 0.86
N ASN A 198 0.31 13.15 -0.43
CA ASN A 198 0.31 14.19 -1.47
C ASN A 198 -0.89 15.14 -1.32
N ALA A 199 -2.07 14.62 -0.97
CA ALA A 199 -3.29 15.42 -0.86
C ALA A 199 -3.32 16.32 0.39
N THR A 200 -2.68 15.91 1.48
CA THR A 200 -2.80 16.57 2.80
C THR A 200 -1.50 17.14 3.35
N ALA A 201 -0.36 16.88 2.67
CA ALA A 201 0.99 17.12 3.18
C ALA A 201 1.30 16.41 4.51
N LYS A 202 0.45 15.48 4.96
CA LYS A 202 0.60 14.69 6.19
C LYS A 202 0.46 13.21 5.89
N SER A 203 1.31 12.41 6.50
CA SER A 203 1.19 10.95 6.41
C SER A 203 -0.01 10.47 7.22
N PRO A 204 -0.84 9.54 6.69
CA PRO A 204 -1.83 8.86 7.52
C PRO A 204 -1.14 7.94 8.53
N GLU A 205 -1.82 7.67 9.64
CA GLU A 205 -1.34 6.71 10.63
C GLU A 205 -1.44 5.27 10.08
N ILE A 206 -0.44 4.43 10.33
CA ILE A 206 -0.48 3.01 10.02
C ILE A 206 -0.35 2.18 11.30
N VAL A 207 -1.41 1.44 11.62
CA VAL A 207 -1.43 0.49 12.73
C VAL A 207 -1.30 -0.93 12.20
N ILE A 208 -0.32 -1.67 12.70
CA ILE A 208 -0.20 -3.10 12.44
C ILE A 208 -0.24 -3.79 13.80
N SER A 209 -1.37 -4.41 14.13
CA SER A 209 -1.66 -4.95 15.45
C SER A 209 -2.60 -6.15 15.36
N THR A 210 -2.51 -7.06 16.33
CA THR A 210 -3.45 -8.19 16.47
C THR A 210 -4.81 -7.75 16.97
N GLU A 211 -4.93 -6.53 17.50
CA GLU A 211 -6.19 -5.94 17.94
C GLU A 211 -6.24 -4.45 17.67
N PHE A 212 -7.38 -3.96 17.17
CA PHE A 212 -7.66 -2.53 17.00
C PHE A 212 -9.15 -2.27 16.79
N GLU A 213 -9.56 -1.01 16.98
CA GLU A 213 -10.96 -0.58 16.83
C GLU A 213 -11.27 -0.06 15.42
N ALA A 214 -12.47 -0.35 14.94
CA ALA A 214 -13.06 0.23 13.74
C ALA A 214 -14.44 0.83 14.05
N ASN A 215 -14.69 2.04 13.58
CA ASN A 215 -15.96 2.74 13.76
C ASN A 215 -16.89 2.45 12.58
N PHE A 216 -18.03 1.80 12.79
CA PHE A 216 -19.03 1.52 11.75
C PHE A 216 -20.21 2.50 11.75
N GLY A 217 -19.97 3.74 12.17
CA GLY A 217 -20.93 4.85 12.23
C GLY A 217 -21.78 4.79 13.49
N GLN A 218 -22.54 3.71 13.65
CA GLN A 218 -23.42 3.51 14.82
C GLN A 218 -22.73 2.79 15.99
N GLN A 219 -21.65 2.06 15.71
CA GLN A 219 -21.01 1.20 16.69
C GLN A 219 -19.51 1.12 16.44
N THR A 220 -18.73 1.21 17.50
CA THR A 220 -17.32 0.83 17.51
C THR A 220 -17.20 -0.68 17.67
N VAL A 221 -16.43 -1.30 16.79
CA VAL A 221 -16.23 -2.75 16.71
C VAL A 221 -14.75 -3.05 16.87
N VAL A 222 -14.42 -3.96 17.77
CA VAL A 222 -13.04 -4.41 17.99
C VAL A 222 -12.73 -5.52 16.99
N PHE A 223 -11.68 -5.35 16.21
CA PHE A 223 -11.09 -6.40 15.40
C PHE A 223 -10.05 -7.15 16.22
N THR A 224 -10.19 -8.47 16.31
CA THR A 224 -9.21 -9.33 16.97
C THR A 224 -8.76 -10.40 15.98
N PHE A 225 -7.45 -10.47 15.74
CA PHE A 225 -6.83 -11.42 14.82
C PHE A 225 -6.17 -12.54 15.60
N LYS A 226 -6.53 -13.77 15.28
CA LYS A 226 -5.99 -15.00 15.86
C LYS A 226 -5.33 -15.82 14.76
N CYS A 227 -4.13 -16.32 15.02
CA CYS A 227 -3.46 -17.27 14.14
C CYS A 227 -3.90 -18.69 14.51
N GLY A 228 -4.62 -19.36 13.62
CA GLY A 228 -5.14 -20.71 13.80
C GLY A 228 -4.17 -21.77 13.26
N GLY A 229 -3.10 -22.07 14.01
CA GLY A 229 -2.12 -23.08 13.62
C GLY A 229 -1.21 -22.68 12.45
N LEU A 230 -0.16 -23.48 12.18
CA LEU A 230 1.02 -23.22 11.33
C LEU A 230 0.95 -21.90 10.53
N ALA A 231 1.56 -20.86 11.10
CA ALA A 231 1.50 -19.44 10.74
C ALA A 231 1.90 -19.09 9.29
N ASP A 232 2.34 -20.07 8.51
CA ASP A 232 2.94 -19.90 7.19
C ASP A 232 2.19 -20.65 6.07
N ASN A 233 0.97 -21.16 6.31
CA ASN A 233 0.22 -21.84 5.26
C ASN A 233 -0.59 -20.84 4.40
N PRO A 234 -0.18 -20.58 3.13
CA PRO A 234 -0.91 -19.67 2.24
C PRO A 234 -2.30 -20.19 1.84
N TYR A 235 -2.64 -21.44 2.19
CA TYR A 235 -3.96 -22.05 1.93
C TYR A 235 -4.94 -21.90 3.08
N ASN A 236 -4.53 -21.35 4.24
CA ASN A 236 -5.48 -21.07 5.31
C ASN A 236 -6.42 -19.95 4.84
N GLN A 237 -7.68 -20.31 4.63
CA GLN A 237 -8.71 -19.34 4.28
C GLN A 237 -8.95 -18.42 5.47
N THR A 238 -8.68 -17.12 5.30
CA THR A 238 -9.05 -16.12 6.30
C THR A 238 -10.54 -16.16 6.55
N ARG A 239 -10.95 -16.44 7.79
CA ARG A 239 -12.36 -16.48 8.20
C ARG A 239 -12.67 -15.28 9.08
N VAL A 240 -13.76 -14.59 8.77
CA VAL A 240 -14.23 -13.43 9.53
C VAL A 240 -15.60 -13.75 10.14
N GLN A 241 -15.71 -13.60 11.46
CA GLN A 241 -16.96 -13.81 12.20
C GLN A 241 -17.29 -12.59 13.04
N ARG A 242 -18.53 -12.10 12.93
CA ARG A 242 -19.04 -11.05 13.81
C ARG A 242 -19.66 -11.68 15.06
N LYS A 243 -19.19 -11.29 16.24
CA LYS A 243 -19.74 -11.66 17.55
C LYS A 243 -20.03 -10.39 18.34
N GLY A 244 -21.27 -9.90 18.29
CA GLY A 244 -21.68 -8.65 18.95
C GLY A 244 -20.88 -7.45 18.44
N ASN A 245 -20.10 -6.82 19.34
CA ASN A 245 -19.21 -5.69 19.06
C ASN A 245 -17.78 -6.12 18.66
N ARG A 246 -17.56 -7.40 18.34
CA ARG A 246 -16.26 -7.91 17.90
C ARG A 246 -16.31 -8.53 16.50
N MET A 247 -15.26 -8.31 15.73
CA MET A 247 -14.98 -9.02 14.48
C MET A 247 -13.74 -9.89 14.72
N GLU A 248 -13.96 -11.20 14.84
CA GLU A 248 -12.88 -12.15 15.00
C GLU A 248 -12.40 -12.59 13.62
N VAL A 249 -11.12 -12.41 13.37
CA VAL A 249 -10.44 -12.87 12.17
C VAL A 249 -9.55 -14.04 12.55
N THR A 250 -9.78 -15.19 11.93
CA THR A 250 -8.88 -16.35 12.04
C THR A 250 -8.09 -16.48 10.76
N VAL A 251 -6.77 -16.47 10.90
CA VAL A 251 -5.77 -16.61 9.84
C VAL A 251 -5.22 -18.03 9.88
#